data_AF-A0A9P0YGZ8-F1
#
_entry.id   AF-A0A9P0YGZ8-F1
#
_cell.length_a   1.000
_cell.length_b   1.000
_cell.length_c   1.000
_cell.angle_alpha   90.00
_cell.angle_beta   90.00
_cell.angle_gamma   90.00
#
_symmetry.space_group_name_H-M   'P 1'
#
loop_
_entity.id
_entity.type
_entity.pdbx_description
1 polymer ?
#
loop_
_entity_poly.entity_id
_entity_poly.type
_entity_poly.pdbx_seq_one_letter_code
_entity_poly.pdbx_strand_id
1 'polypeptide(L)'
;MRSLTMPGRRDKSGQSTRGSRIGAAIAVGVLMGCIFAFFYPNGFFPANVPQTESRKLSKHNLQVDSSTCESPERVNSLKLDIMKLSNKNSELQKQVRELTSKLRLAEQQKGNVDQQIAVLDKPQKPGPFGTVKSLRTNPPVIPDESVNPRLAKILAEVAIGKEIIVALANSNVRSMLEVWFTSIKKVGISNYLVVALDDPILDFCNENKVPVYKRDPDEMVDSVGKIGGNHAVSGLKFRILREFLQLGYSVLLSDVDIVYLQNPFDHLYRDCDVESMSDGHNNMTAYGYNDVFDEPGMGWARYAHTMRIWVYNSGFFYIRPTIPSIELLDRVADRLARQAKAWDQAVFNEELFFPSHPGYVGLHASRRTMDIYLFMNSKVLFKTVRKDSNLKKLKPVIIHINYHPDKLP
;
A
#
# COMPACT_ATOMS: atom_id res chain seq x y z
N MET A 1 -57.74 42.20 33.72
CA MET A 1 -57.36 43.64 33.69
C MET A 1 -55.84 43.70 33.78
N ARG A 2 -55.06 44.18 32.81
CA ARG A 2 -55.26 45.16 31.74
C ARG A 2 -54.92 44.60 30.36
N SER A 3 -55.70 45.09 29.40
CA SER A 3 -55.60 45.00 27.95
C SER A 3 -54.45 45.87 27.41
N LEU A 4 -53.87 45.51 26.26
CA LEU A 4 -53.84 46.40 25.09
C LEU A 4 -53.52 45.65 23.79
N THR A 5 -54.35 45.98 22.81
CA THR A 5 -54.52 45.48 21.44
C THR A 5 -53.66 46.21 20.41
N MET A 6 -53.42 45.57 19.25
CA MET A 6 -52.74 46.06 18.03
C MET A 6 -53.39 47.30 17.37
N PRO A 7 -52.79 47.97 16.35
CA PRO A 7 -52.98 47.53 14.93
C PRO A 7 -51.90 47.92 13.86
N GLY A 8 -51.76 47.07 12.84
CA GLY A 8 -51.72 47.32 11.38
C GLY A 8 -50.75 48.32 10.69
N ARG A 9 -50.11 47.90 9.56
CA ARG A 9 -50.53 48.21 8.14
C ARG A 9 -49.36 48.22 7.10
N ARG A 10 -49.55 47.38 6.04
CA ARG A 10 -49.23 47.44 4.58
C ARG A 10 -47.82 47.71 3.99
N ASP A 11 -47.45 46.74 3.13
CA ASP A 11 -47.03 46.81 1.71
C ASP A 11 -45.98 47.81 1.20
N LYS A 12 -44.91 47.27 0.58
CA LYS A 12 -44.59 47.50 -0.85
C LYS A 12 -43.50 46.54 -1.40
N SER A 13 -43.93 45.72 -2.35
CA SER A 13 -43.28 45.34 -3.63
C SER A 13 -41.76 45.49 -3.81
N GLY A 14 -41.09 44.36 -4.05
CA GLY A 14 -39.79 44.27 -4.70
C GLY A 14 -39.70 42.99 -5.55
N GLN A 15 -40.24 43.06 -6.78
CA GLN A 15 -40.12 42.04 -7.83
C GLN A 15 -38.64 41.71 -8.10
N SER A 16 -38.26 40.43 -8.06
CA SER A 16 -36.95 39.96 -8.57
C SER A 16 -37.16 38.84 -9.58
N THR A 17 -37.12 39.23 -10.85
CA THR A 17 -37.23 38.43 -12.08
C THR A 17 -35.97 37.61 -12.35
N ARG A 18 -35.54 36.75 -11.40
CA ARG A 18 -34.32 35.94 -11.55
C ARG A 18 -34.55 34.42 -11.61
N GLY A 19 -35.69 33.92 -11.14
CA GLY A 19 -36.04 32.48 -11.18
C GLY A 19 -36.46 31.97 -12.57
N SER A 20 -37.04 32.83 -13.41
CA SER A 20 -37.63 32.42 -14.71
C SER A 20 -36.60 32.05 -15.79
N ARG A 21 -35.37 32.56 -15.72
CA ARG A 21 -34.35 32.34 -16.77
C ARG A 21 -33.61 31.01 -16.61
N ILE A 22 -33.41 30.57 -15.37
CA ILE A 22 -32.76 29.29 -15.07
C ILE A 22 -33.70 28.13 -15.41
N GLY A 23 -34.99 28.25 -15.06
CA GLY A 23 -36.00 27.27 -15.45
C GLY A 23 -36.14 27.11 -16.96
N ALA A 24 -36.13 28.22 -17.71
CA ALA A 24 -36.15 28.19 -19.17
C ALA A 24 -34.90 27.51 -19.77
N ALA A 25 -33.71 27.79 -19.23
CA ALA A 25 -32.47 27.17 -19.72
C ALA A 25 -32.45 25.65 -19.48
N ILE A 26 -32.94 25.19 -18.33
CA ILE A 26 -33.06 23.76 -18.02
C ILE A 26 -34.05 23.09 -18.98
N ALA A 27 -35.21 23.70 -19.22
CA ALA A 27 -36.22 23.16 -20.13
C ALA A 27 -35.69 23.04 -21.58
N VAL A 28 -34.96 24.05 -22.07
CA VAL A 28 -34.34 24.02 -23.40
C VAL A 28 -33.26 22.94 -23.48
N GLY A 29 -32.41 22.80 -22.45
CA GLY A 29 -31.37 21.78 -22.39
C GLY A 29 -31.94 20.35 -22.42
N VAL A 30 -33.02 20.11 -21.68
CA VAL A 30 -33.71 18.81 -21.66
C VAL A 30 -34.35 18.52 -23.03
N LEU A 31 -35.04 19.49 -23.63
CA LEU A 31 -35.65 19.34 -24.95
C LEU A 31 -34.62 19.03 -26.03
N MET A 32 -33.49 19.75 -26.06
CA MET A 32 -32.41 19.47 -27.01
C MET A 32 -31.78 18.10 -26.76
N GLY A 33 -31.57 17.70 -25.50
CA GLY A 33 -31.09 16.37 -25.14
C GLY A 33 -32.02 15.25 -25.64
N CYS A 34 -33.34 15.43 -25.52
CA CYS A 34 -34.34 14.48 -26.02
C CYS A 34 -34.35 14.40 -27.55
N ILE A 35 -34.22 15.52 -28.25
CA ILE A 35 -34.12 15.55 -29.73
C ILE A 35 -32.87 14.79 -30.18
N PHE A 36 -31.72 15.05 -29.56
CA PHE A 36 -30.48 14.35 -29.91
C PHE A 36 -30.54 12.85 -29.61
N ALA A 37 -31.15 12.44 -28.50
CA ALA A 37 -31.33 11.03 -28.18
C ALA A 37 -32.27 10.31 -29.16
N PHE A 38 -33.29 11.00 -29.68
CA PHE A 38 -34.24 10.43 -30.64
C PHE A 38 -33.65 10.30 -32.05
N PHE A 39 -32.92 11.31 -32.53
CA PHE A 39 -32.36 11.31 -33.88
C PHE A 39 -30.98 10.64 -34.00
N TYR A 40 -30.25 10.48 -32.89
CA TYR A 40 -28.91 9.87 -32.88
C TYR A 40 -28.76 8.82 -31.76
N PRO A 41 -29.57 7.73 -31.78
CA PRO A 41 -29.56 6.71 -30.72
C PRO A 41 -28.21 5.98 -30.59
N ASN A 42 -27.35 6.04 -31.61
CA ASN A 42 -26.03 5.40 -31.65
C ASN A 42 -24.85 6.40 -31.54
N GLY A 43 -25.12 7.66 -31.16
CA GLY A 43 -24.09 8.70 -31.02
C GLY A 43 -23.60 9.31 -32.35
N PHE A 44 -22.90 10.43 -32.27
CA PHE A 44 -22.42 11.21 -33.43
C PHE A 44 -21.10 10.71 -34.05
N PHE A 45 -20.45 9.73 -33.42
CA PHE A 45 -19.14 9.22 -33.85
C PHE A 45 -19.25 7.71 -34.09
N PRO A 46 -18.86 7.21 -35.28
CA PRO A 46 -18.87 5.78 -35.54
C PRO A 46 -17.82 5.09 -34.66
N ALA A 47 -18.29 4.27 -33.72
CA ALA A 47 -17.46 3.34 -32.97
C ALA A 47 -17.08 2.17 -33.90
N ASN A 48 -15.88 2.21 -34.47
CA ASN A 48 -15.29 1.05 -35.12
C ASN A 48 -14.93 0.00 -34.05
N VAL A 49 -15.85 -0.94 -33.82
CA VAL A 49 -15.59 -2.17 -33.07
C VAL A 49 -15.30 -3.28 -34.07
N PRO A 50 -14.09 -3.86 -34.12
CA PRO A 50 -13.86 -5.04 -34.95
C PRO A 50 -14.57 -6.24 -34.30
N GLN A 51 -15.57 -6.78 -35.00
CA GLN A 51 -16.17 -8.07 -34.68
C GLN A 51 -15.17 -9.19 -34.98
N THR A 52 -14.76 -9.91 -33.94
CA THR A 52 -14.02 -11.16 -34.08
C THR A 52 -15.00 -12.27 -34.44
N GLU A 53 -15.39 -12.38 -35.71
CA GLU A 53 -16.07 -13.57 -36.22
C GLU A 53 -15.06 -14.71 -36.44
N SER A 54 -15.28 -15.80 -35.72
CA SER A 54 -14.70 -17.10 -35.95
C SER A 54 -15.21 -17.67 -37.27
N ARG A 55 -14.38 -17.70 -38.32
CA ARG A 55 -14.66 -18.48 -39.53
C ARG A 55 -13.53 -19.43 -39.92
N LYS A 56 -13.94 -20.70 -39.95
CA LYS A 56 -13.22 -21.89 -40.41
C LYS A 56 -12.56 -21.66 -41.76
N LEU A 57 -11.31 -22.08 -41.85
CA LEU A 57 -10.54 -22.22 -43.08
C LEU A 57 -11.30 -23.15 -44.05
N SER A 58 -11.82 -22.62 -45.14
CA SER A 58 -12.25 -23.42 -46.29
C SER A 58 -11.56 -22.88 -47.54
N LYS A 59 -10.90 -23.81 -48.25
CA LYS A 59 -10.11 -23.59 -49.45
C LYS A 59 -10.95 -22.92 -50.53
N HIS A 60 -10.46 -21.80 -51.06
CA HIS A 60 -10.80 -21.39 -52.42
C HIS A 60 -9.53 -20.94 -53.15
N ASN A 61 -9.29 -21.58 -54.29
CA ASN A 61 -8.25 -21.21 -55.24
C ASN A 61 -8.57 -19.83 -55.81
N LEU A 62 -7.63 -18.89 -55.66
CA LEU A 62 -7.63 -17.63 -56.40
C LEU A 62 -6.29 -17.52 -57.14
N GLN A 63 -6.46 -17.40 -58.45
CA GLN A 63 -5.45 -17.23 -59.47
C GLN A 63 -4.61 -15.99 -59.15
N VAL A 64 -3.31 -16.22 -58.93
CA VAL A 64 -2.32 -15.19 -58.62
C VAL A 64 -1.99 -14.46 -59.90
N ASP A 65 -2.43 -13.22 -60.01
CA ASP A 65 -1.84 -12.25 -60.94
C ASP A 65 -0.50 -11.79 -60.35
N SER A 66 0.54 -11.83 -61.18
CA SER A 66 1.92 -11.68 -60.77
C SER A 66 2.24 -10.25 -60.34
N SER A 67 2.53 -10.05 -59.06
CA SER A 67 3.44 -8.99 -58.62
C SER A 67 4.68 -9.64 -58.02
N THR A 68 5.84 -9.28 -58.58
CA THR A 68 7.20 -9.68 -58.19
C THR A 68 7.32 -10.11 -56.73
N CYS A 69 7.63 -11.40 -56.52
CA CYS A 69 7.95 -11.96 -55.22
C CYS A 69 9.07 -11.14 -54.55
N GLU A 70 8.76 -10.49 -53.43
CA GLU A 70 9.82 -9.96 -52.56
C GLU A 70 10.72 -11.12 -52.11
N SER A 71 12.04 -10.89 -52.06
CA SER A 71 12.99 -11.95 -51.73
C SER A 71 12.69 -12.53 -50.33
N PRO A 72 12.86 -13.85 -50.12
CA PRO A 72 12.68 -14.50 -48.81
C PRO A 72 13.49 -13.84 -47.69
N GLU A 73 14.60 -13.21 -48.05
CA GLU A 73 15.49 -12.43 -47.18
C GLU A 73 14.81 -11.15 -46.65
N ARG A 74 14.07 -10.42 -47.50
CA ARG A 74 13.29 -9.25 -47.07
C ARG A 74 12.17 -9.62 -46.12
N VAL A 75 11.48 -10.74 -46.36
CA VAL A 75 10.41 -11.22 -45.48
C VAL A 75 10.96 -11.61 -44.11
N ASN A 76 12.14 -12.25 -44.07
CA ASN A 76 12.81 -12.59 -42.82
C ASN A 76 13.37 -11.35 -42.09
N SER A 77 13.90 -10.35 -42.80
CA SER A 77 14.34 -9.09 -42.17
C SER A 77 13.15 -8.33 -41.57
N LEU A 78 12.03 -8.24 -42.28
CA LEU A 78 10.79 -7.61 -41.79
C LEU A 78 10.24 -8.31 -40.55
N LYS A 79 10.28 -9.65 -40.49
CA LYS A 79 9.88 -10.40 -39.29
C LYS A 79 10.78 -10.07 -38.09
N LEU A 80 12.10 -10.00 -38.29
CA LEU A 80 13.04 -9.62 -37.24
C LEU A 80 12.79 -8.20 -36.74
N ASP A 81 12.53 -7.26 -37.65
CA ASP A 81 12.21 -5.87 -37.32
C ASP A 81 10.88 -5.74 -36.56
N ILE A 82 9.84 -6.48 -36.97
CA ILE A 82 8.56 -6.55 -36.25
C ILE A 82 8.78 -7.12 -34.84
N MET A 83 9.60 -8.15 -34.68
CA MET A 83 9.90 -8.73 -33.37
C MET A 83 10.67 -7.75 -32.48
N LYS A 84 11.63 -7.01 -33.05
CA LYS A 84 12.39 -5.97 -32.37
C LYS A 84 11.51 -4.80 -31.96
N LEU A 85 10.61 -4.35 -32.83
CA LEU A 85 9.61 -3.31 -32.55
C LEU A 85 8.62 -3.77 -31.47
N SER A 86 8.15 -5.02 -31.53
CA SER A 86 7.28 -5.61 -30.52
C SER A 86 7.93 -5.63 -29.13
N ASN A 87 9.19 -6.08 -29.04
CA ASN A 87 9.95 -6.07 -27.79
C ASN A 87 10.13 -4.65 -27.26
N LYS A 88 10.47 -3.69 -28.14
CA LYS A 88 10.62 -2.29 -27.76
C LYS A 88 9.31 -1.65 -27.31
N ASN A 89 8.18 -2.01 -27.92
CA ASN A 89 6.85 -1.60 -27.47
C ASN A 89 6.53 -2.14 -26.08
N SER A 90 6.88 -3.39 -25.78
CA SER A 90 6.67 -3.97 -24.45
C SER A 90 7.48 -3.26 -23.36
N GLU A 91 8.72 -2.86 -23.69
CA GLU A 91 9.60 -2.10 -22.80
C GLU A 91 9.06 -0.67 -22.58
N LEU A 92 8.64 0.01 -23.64
CA LEU A 92 8.01 1.33 -23.55
C LEU A 92 6.72 1.28 -22.72
N GLN A 93 5.89 0.25 -22.87
CA GLN A 93 4.71 0.06 -22.03
C GLN A 93 5.05 -0.15 -20.55
N LYS A 94 6.19 -0.77 -20.24
CA LYS A 94 6.66 -0.91 -18.86
C LYS A 94 7.12 0.45 -18.31
N GLN A 95 7.91 1.19 -19.08
CA GLN A 95 8.35 2.54 -18.71
C GLN A 95 7.19 3.51 -18.53
N VAL A 96 6.19 3.51 -19.43
CA VAL A 96 5.01 4.37 -19.30
C VAL A 96 4.22 4.04 -18.02
N ARG A 97 4.07 2.75 -17.67
CA ARG A 97 3.43 2.35 -16.41
C ARG A 97 4.20 2.86 -15.19
N GLU A 98 5.53 2.74 -15.21
CA GLU A 98 6.41 3.22 -14.15
C GLU A 98 6.38 4.76 -14.02
N LEU A 99 6.44 5.50 -15.13
CA LEU A 99 6.33 6.96 -15.10
C LEU A 99 4.94 7.40 -14.61
N THR A 100 3.89 6.71 -15.02
CA THR A 100 2.52 7.00 -14.59
C THR A 100 2.34 6.77 -13.09
N SER A 101 2.94 5.72 -12.53
CA SER A 101 2.92 5.49 -11.08
C SER A 101 3.73 6.56 -10.34
N LYS A 102 4.92 6.91 -10.83
CA LYS A 102 5.73 8.02 -10.28
C LYS A 102 4.99 9.36 -10.31
N LEU A 103 4.29 9.67 -11.41
CA LEU A 103 3.49 10.89 -11.54
C LEU A 103 2.35 10.91 -10.52
N ARG A 104 1.59 9.81 -10.40
CA ARG A 104 0.51 9.70 -9.40
C ARG A 104 1.03 9.86 -7.98
N LEU A 105 2.18 9.26 -7.65
CA LEU A 105 2.82 9.41 -6.34
C LEU A 105 3.21 10.87 -6.08
N ALA A 106 3.81 11.55 -7.07
CA ALA A 106 4.19 12.96 -6.94
C ALA A 106 2.97 13.89 -6.81
N GLU A 107 1.89 13.64 -7.56
CA GLU A 107 0.64 14.38 -7.47
C GLU A 107 -0.06 14.18 -6.11
N GLN A 108 -0.11 12.94 -5.61
CA GLN A 108 -0.63 12.63 -4.29
C GLN A 108 0.21 13.27 -3.18
N GLN A 109 1.54 13.24 -3.28
CA GLN A 109 2.43 13.86 -2.30
C GLN A 109 2.25 15.37 -2.29
N LYS A 110 2.25 16.03 -3.46
CA LYS A 110 2.06 17.48 -3.57
C LYS A 110 0.70 17.92 -3.06
N GLY A 111 -0.38 17.25 -3.48
CA GLY A 111 -1.74 17.55 -3.03
C GLY A 111 -1.93 17.35 -1.52
N ASN A 112 -1.32 16.31 -0.94
CA ASN A 112 -1.36 16.07 0.50
C ASN A 112 -0.56 17.11 1.29
N VAL A 113 0.62 17.52 0.81
CA VAL A 113 1.46 18.52 1.48
C VAL A 113 0.78 19.90 1.46
N ASP A 114 0.27 20.33 0.31
CA ASP A 114 -0.41 21.63 0.18
C ASP A 114 -1.70 21.68 1.03
N GLN A 115 -2.44 20.57 1.12
CA GLN A 115 -3.59 20.47 2.01
C GLN A 115 -3.20 20.42 3.48
N GLN A 116 -2.14 19.70 3.86
CA GLN A 116 -1.68 19.61 5.25
C GLN A 116 -1.20 20.96 5.78
N ILE A 117 -0.38 21.69 5.02
CA ILE A 117 0.11 23.03 5.40
C ILE A 117 -1.08 23.99 5.57
N ALA A 118 -2.05 23.96 4.65
CA ALA A 118 -3.25 24.77 4.74
C ALA A 118 -4.17 24.41 5.92
N VAL A 119 -4.17 23.15 6.40
CA VAL A 119 -4.94 22.69 7.57
C VAL A 119 -4.25 23.07 8.88
N LEU A 120 -2.92 22.98 8.94
CA LEU A 120 -2.14 23.30 10.15
C LEU A 120 -2.11 24.80 10.46
N ASP A 121 -2.07 25.65 9.43
CA ASP A 121 -1.90 27.10 9.63
C ASP A 121 -3.19 27.86 9.99
N LYS A 122 -4.39 27.27 9.81
CA LYS A 122 -5.66 27.95 10.08
C LYS A 122 -6.73 27.02 10.66
N PRO A 123 -7.43 27.44 11.74
CA PRO A 123 -8.58 26.71 12.25
C PRO A 123 -9.63 26.48 11.15
N GLN A 124 -9.94 25.21 10.86
CA GLN A 124 -10.94 24.86 9.86
C GLN A 124 -12.32 24.69 10.50
N LYS A 125 -13.36 25.22 9.83
CA LYS A 125 -14.74 24.90 10.19
C LYS A 125 -15.06 23.47 9.74
N PRO A 126 -15.72 22.64 10.57
CA PRO A 126 -16.12 21.31 10.14
C PRO A 126 -17.11 21.43 8.97
N GLY A 127 -16.93 20.57 7.96
CA GLY A 127 -17.89 20.44 6.86
C GLY A 127 -19.23 19.81 7.29
N PRO A 128 -20.16 19.62 6.36
CA PRO A 128 -21.42 18.92 6.61
C PRO A 128 -21.26 17.50 7.20
N PHE A 129 -22.37 16.93 7.69
CA PHE A 129 -22.39 15.58 8.24
C PHE A 129 -21.81 14.56 7.25
N GLY A 130 -20.91 13.70 7.73
CA GLY A 130 -20.25 12.67 6.93
C GLY A 130 -19.10 13.14 6.03
N THR A 131 -18.83 14.45 5.93
CA THR A 131 -17.76 14.96 5.05
C THR A 131 -16.45 15.27 5.78
N VAL A 132 -16.48 15.36 7.12
CA VAL A 132 -15.31 15.68 7.93
C VAL A 132 -14.33 14.50 7.92
N LYS A 133 -13.07 14.77 7.57
CA LYS A 133 -11.97 13.81 7.64
C LYS A 133 -10.88 14.35 8.55
N SER A 134 -10.40 13.52 9.47
CA SER A 134 -9.19 13.85 10.24
C SER A 134 -7.97 13.87 9.32
N LEU A 135 -6.93 14.60 9.72
CA LEU A 135 -5.59 14.43 9.18
C LEU A 135 -5.14 12.99 9.49
N ARG A 136 -5.20 12.12 8.47
CA ARG A 136 -4.77 10.72 8.60
C ARG A 136 -3.28 10.55 8.33
N THR A 137 -2.64 11.53 7.72
CA THR A 137 -1.23 11.47 7.35
C THR A 137 -0.50 12.58 8.10
N ASN A 138 0.43 12.20 8.97
CA ASN A 138 1.39 13.16 9.51
C ASN A 138 2.39 13.57 8.42
N PRO A 139 2.92 14.80 8.47
CA PRO A 139 3.96 15.23 7.54
C PRO A 139 5.21 14.36 7.72
N PRO A 140 5.92 14.05 6.63
CA PRO A 140 7.21 13.39 6.73
C PRO A 140 8.23 14.28 7.46
N VAL A 141 9.17 13.66 8.15
CA VAL A 141 10.30 14.36 8.77
C VAL A 141 11.21 14.96 7.71
N ILE A 142 11.95 16.00 8.11
CA ILE A 142 13.04 16.54 7.30
C ILE A 142 14.17 15.50 7.32
N PRO A 143 14.63 15.00 6.15
CA PRO A 143 15.74 14.06 6.09
C PRO A 143 17.00 14.59 6.76
N ASP A 144 17.63 13.76 7.59
CA ASP A 144 18.94 14.03 8.19
C ASP A 144 19.98 13.02 7.70
N GLU A 145 20.71 13.39 6.64
CA GLU A 145 21.74 12.53 6.05
C GLU A 145 22.93 12.28 6.99
N SER A 146 23.11 13.08 8.04
CA SER A 146 24.20 12.89 9.01
C SER A 146 24.03 11.65 9.88
N VAL A 147 22.80 11.14 10.00
CA VAL A 147 22.47 9.93 10.77
C VAL A 147 23.20 8.71 10.21
N ASN A 148 23.22 8.56 8.88
CA ASN A 148 23.88 7.44 8.22
C ASN A 148 24.19 7.78 6.75
N PRO A 149 25.32 8.48 6.48
CA PRO A 149 25.65 8.97 5.14
C PRO A 149 25.80 7.85 4.10
N ARG A 150 26.32 6.68 4.50
CA ARG A 150 26.47 5.53 3.59
C ARG A 150 25.12 4.98 3.19
N LEU A 151 24.22 4.78 4.15
CA LEU A 151 22.87 4.32 3.87
C LEU A 151 22.12 5.35 3.02
N ALA A 152 22.25 6.64 3.32
CA ALA A 152 21.63 7.72 2.55
C ALA A 152 21.96 7.64 1.05
N LYS A 153 23.25 7.42 0.72
CA LYS A 153 23.72 7.26 -0.65
C LYS A 153 23.10 6.03 -1.33
N ILE A 154 23.08 4.88 -0.66
CA ILE A 154 22.48 3.65 -1.18
C ILE A 154 20.98 3.83 -1.43
N LEU A 155 20.27 4.45 -0.48
CA LEU A 155 18.83 4.70 -0.61
C LEU A 155 18.49 5.65 -1.75
N ALA A 156 19.34 6.66 -2.01
CA ALA A 156 19.16 7.57 -3.14
C ALA A 156 19.25 6.84 -4.50
N GLU A 157 20.02 5.75 -4.59
CA GLU A 157 20.18 4.95 -5.80
C GLU A 157 19.09 3.87 -5.95
N VAL A 158 18.66 3.25 -4.85
CA VAL A 158 17.80 2.06 -4.87
C VAL A 158 16.31 2.38 -4.67
N ALA A 159 15.98 3.39 -3.88
CA ALA A 159 14.58 3.67 -3.55
C ALA A 159 13.84 4.37 -4.71
N ILE A 160 12.55 4.07 -4.87
CA ILE A 160 11.67 4.74 -5.84
C ILE A 160 10.65 5.55 -5.06
N GLY A 161 10.57 6.86 -5.33
CA GLY A 161 9.63 7.74 -4.63
C GLY A 161 9.88 7.82 -3.11
N LYS A 162 11.13 7.61 -2.68
CA LYS A 162 11.52 7.41 -1.28
C LYS A 162 10.84 6.21 -0.60
N GLU A 163 10.45 5.20 -1.36
CA GLU A 163 9.87 3.96 -0.85
C GLU A 163 10.80 2.78 -1.15
N ILE A 164 10.98 1.89 -0.17
CA ILE A 164 11.87 0.75 -0.30
C ILE A 164 11.39 -0.47 0.51
N ILE A 165 11.55 -1.66 -0.03
CA ILE A 165 11.37 -2.92 0.71
C ILE A 165 12.66 -3.22 1.46
N VAL A 166 12.57 -3.53 2.75
CA VAL A 166 13.74 -3.84 3.58
C VAL A 166 13.56 -5.19 4.25
N ALA A 167 14.55 -6.08 4.08
CA ALA A 167 14.64 -7.35 4.79
C ALA A 167 15.97 -7.43 5.55
N LEU A 168 15.94 -7.96 6.77
CA LEU A 168 17.13 -8.21 7.57
C LEU A 168 17.46 -9.69 7.52
N ALA A 169 18.73 -10.04 7.31
CA ALA A 169 19.14 -11.44 7.19
C ALA A 169 20.52 -11.72 7.79
N ASN A 170 20.65 -12.88 8.43
CA ASN A 170 21.91 -13.52 8.78
C ASN A 170 22.00 -14.90 8.12
N SER A 171 23.13 -15.58 8.30
CA SER A 171 23.45 -16.86 7.65
C SER A 171 22.43 -17.96 7.95
N ASN A 172 21.72 -17.90 9.09
CA ASN A 172 20.73 -18.90 9.48
C ASN A 172 19.49 -18.90 8.56
N VAL A 173 19.24 -17.79 7.88
CA VAL A 173 18.06 -17.61 7.01
C VAL A 173 18.43 -17.51 5.53
N ARG A 174 19.67 -17.86 5.16
CA ARG A 174 20.20 -17.76 3.78
C ARG A 174 19.28 -18.38 2.72
N SER A 175 18.77 -19.58 2.98
CA SER A 175 17.90 -20.31 2.05
C SER A 175 16.53 -19.64 1.87
N MET A 176 15.98 -19.07 2.94
CA MET A 176 14.75 -18.28 2.86
C MET A 176 14.99 -16.97 2.11
N LEU A 177 16.12 -16.30 2.37
CA LEU A 177 16.51 -15.08 1.66
C LEU A 177 16.64 -15.32 0.14
N GLU A 178 17.14 -16.48 -0.27
CA GLU A 178 17.22 -16.86 -1.69
C GLU A 178 15.83 -16.89 -2.35
N VAL A 179 14.87 -17.54 -1.71
CA VAL A 179 13.48 -17.58 -2.18
C VAL A 179 12.88 -16.17 -2.20
N TRP A 180 13.14 -15.38 -1.16
CA TRP A 180 12.66 -14.01 -1.01
C TRP A 180 13.09 -13.13 -2.17
N PHE A 181 14.41 -12.96 -2.42
CA PHE A 181 14.85 -12.09 -3.52
C PHE A 181 14.53 -12.67 -4.89
N THR A 182 14.45 -14.00 -5.03
CA THR A 182 14.09 -14.64 -6.30
C THR A 182 12.63 -14.32 -6.65
N SER A 183 11.73 -14.32 -5.67
CA SER A 183 10.33 -13.93 -5.86
C SER A 183 10.20 -12.45 -6.25
N ILE A 184 10.95 -11.57 -5.61
CA ILE A 184 11.01 -10.12 -5.92
C ILE A 184 11.51 -9.88 -7.35
N LYS A 185 12.64 -10.50 -7.73
CA LYS A 185 13.21 -10.42 -9.09
C LYS A 185 12.24 -10.92 -10.14
N LYS A 186 11.53 -12.02 -9.87
CA LYS A 186 10.53 -12.61 -10.77
C LYS A 186 9.35 -11.68 -11.04
N VAL A 187 8.92 -10.92 -10.02
CA VAL A 187 7.86 -9.91 -10.13
C VAL A 187 8.37 -8.61 -10.76
N GLY A 188 9.68 -8.39 -10.75
CA GLY A 188 10.31 -7.21 -11.35
C GLY A 188 10.29 -5.97 -10.45
N ILE A 189 10.25 -6.17 -9.13
CA ILE A 189 10.38 -5.09 -8.14
C ILE A 189 11.86 -4.67 -8.07
N SER A 190 12.14 -3.37 -8.13
CA SER A 190 13.51 -2.83 -8.17
C SER A 190 13.92 -2.12 -6.88
N ASN A 191 12.98 -1.54 -6.13
CA ASN A 191 13.25 -0.80 -4.91
C ASN A 191 13.20 -1.69 -3.66
N TYR A 192 14.21 -2.54 -3.51
CA TYR A 192 14.40 -3.41 -2.34
C TYR A 192 15.86 -3.44 -1.89
N LEU A 193 16.09 -3.65 -0.60
CA LEU A 193 17.41 -3.68 0.01
C LEU A 193 17.47 -4.77 1.09
N VAL A 194 18.51 -5.58 1.04
CA VAL A 194 18.83 -6.52 2.12
C VAL A 194 19.76 -5.82 3.10
N VAL A 195 19.42 -5.85 4.39
CA VAL A 195 20.34 -5.47 5.45
C VAL A 195 21.04 -6.72 5.97
N ALA A 196 22.31 -6.86 5.62
CA ALA A 196 23.14 -7.99 6.02
C ALA A 196 23.60 -7.83 7.47
N LEU A 197 23.31 -8.84 8.30
CA LEU A 197 23.71 -8.88 9.72
C LEU A 197 25.06 -9.58 9.94
N ASP A 198 25.59 -10.25 8.91
CA ASP A 198 26.89 -10.92 8.92
C ASP A 198 27.56 -10.87 7.54
N ASP A 199 28.86 -11.20 7.49
CA ASP A 199 29.64 -11.22 6.25
C ASP A 199 29.14 -12.25 5.22
N PRO A 200 28.76 -13.48 5.60
CA PRO A 200 28.28 -14.45 4.60
C PRO A 200 27.02 -14.00 3.86
N ILE A 201 26.09 -13.26 4.50
CA ILE A 201 24.94 -12.69 3.78
C ILE A 201 25.34 -11.52 2.88
N LEU A 202 26.32 -10.71 3.30
CA LEU A 202 26.86 -9.64 2.45
C LEU A 202 27.44 -10.23 1.16
N ASP A 203 28.30 -11.24 1.28
CA ASP A 203 28.93 -11.91 0.14
C ASP A 203 27.87 -12.60 -0.74
N PHE A 204 26.94 -13.33 -0.13
CA PHE A 204 25.85 -14.00 -0.84
C PHE A 204 24.99 -13.03 -1.65
N CYS A 205 24.67 -11.86 -1.10
CA CYS A 205 23.91 -10.84 -1.84
C CYS A 205 24.73 -10.26 -3.00
N ASN A 206 26.01 -9.99 -2.80
CA ASN A 206 26.92 -9.48 -3.83
C ASN A 206 27.05 -10.47 -5.01
N GLU A 207 27.29 -11.76 -4.72
CA GLU A 207 27.36 -12.84 -5.70
C GLU A 207 26.07 -12.93 -6.55
N ASN A 208 24.92 -12.69 -5.92
CA ASN A 208 23.61 -12.76 -6.56
C ASN A 208 23.10 -11.43 -7.12
N LYS A 209 23.93 -10.36 -7.11
CA LYS A 209 23.55 -9.01 -7.57
C LYS A 209 22.28 -8.50 -6.89
N VAL A 210 22.19 -8.71 -5.58
CA VAL A 210 21.09 -8.23 -4.72
C VAL A 210 21.58 -6.95 -4.02
N PRO A 211 20.82 -5.83 -4.07
CA PRO A 211 21.19 -4.63 -3.33
C PRO A 211 21.30 -4.94 -1.85
N VAL A 212 22.44 -4.61 -1.25
CA VAL A 212 22.75 -4.97 0.13
C VAL A 212 23.42 -3.83 0.88
N TYR A 213 23.09 -3.70 2.16
CA TYR A 213 23.71 -2.81 3.11
C TYR A 213 24.10 -3.61 4.35
N LYS A 214 25.38 -3.58 4.71
CA LYS A 214 25.84 -3.99 6.04
C LYS A 214 26.09 -2.74 6.85
N ARG A 215 25.73 -2.70 8.14
CA ARG A 215 26.05 -1.59 9.05
C ARG A 215 27.57 -1.52 9.30
N ASP A 216 28.07 -0.35 9.68
CA ASP A 216 29.44 -0.27 10.23
C ASP A 216 29.56 -1.14 11.49
N PRO A 217 30.74 -1.72 11.76
CA PRO A 217 30.94 -2.55 12.93
C PRO A 217 30.53 -1.81 14.20
N ASP A 218 29.67 -2.46 14.97
CA ASP A 218 29.15 -1.99 16.24
C ASP A 218 29.03 -3.23 17.12
N GLU A 219 29.90 -3.37 18.12
CA GLU A 219 30.03 -4.61 18.91
C GLU A 219 28.69 -5.06 19.52
N MET A 220 27.80 -4.13 19.89
CA MET A 220 26.49 -4.46 20.43
C MET A 220 25.55 -5.00 19.34
N VAL A 221 25.53 -4.34 18.18
CA VAL A 221 24.70 -4.72 17.04
C VAL A 221 25.20 -6.01 16.39
N ASP A 222 26.52 -6.16 16.24
CA ASP A 222 27.19 -7.28 15.60
C ASP A 222 27.07 -8.56 16.45
N SER A 223 27.20 -8.45 17.78
CA SER A 223 27.00 -9.60 18.67
C SER A 223 25.55 -10.10 18.62
N VAL A 224 24.58 -9.18 18.61
CA VAL A 224 23.15 -9.50 18.45
C VAL A 224 22.83 -10.07 17.06
N GLY A 225 23.40 -9.52 15.99
CA GLY A 225 23.18 -9.98 14.62
C GLY A 225 23.74 -11.39 14.36
N LYS A 226 24.91 -11.70 14.94
CA LYS A 226 25.63 -12.97 14.75
C LYS A 226 25.15 -14.09 15.68
N ILE A 227 24.88 -13.79 16.94
CA ILE A 227 24.68 -14.79 18.01
C ILE A 227 23.30 -14.65 18.66
N GLY A 228 22.59 -13.53 18.44
CA GLY A 228 21.30 -13.28 19.04
C GLY A 228 20.21 -14.25 18.57
N GLY A 229 19.43 -14.77 19.51
CA GLY A 229 18.17 -15.43 19.18
C GLY A 229 17.16 -14.46 18.58
N ASN A 230 16.06 -14.99 18.03
CA ASN A 230 15.03 -14.21 17.32
C ASN A 230 14.62 -12.91 18.03
N HIS A 231 14.49 -12.93 19.38
CA HIS A 231 14.13 -11.75 20.17
C HIS A 231 15.14 -10.59 20.09
N ALA A 232 16.44 -10.90 20.14
CA ALA A 232 17.49 -9.89 20.11
C ALA A 232 17.62 -9.28 18.69
N VAL A 233 17.53 -10.13 17.66
CA VAL A 233 17.50 -9.72 16.25
C VAL A 233 16.27 -8.85 15.96
N SER A 234 15.11 -9.16 16.57
CA SER A 234 13.91 -8.34 16.44
C SER A 234 14.07 -6.96 17.08
N GLY A 235 14.82 -6.78 18.17
CA GLY A 235 15.12 -5.45 18.72
C GLY A 235 15.99 -4.62 17.77
N LEU A 236 16.97 -5.27 17.12
CA LEU A 236 17.84 -4.64 16.12
C LEU A 236 17.05 -4.17 14.89
N LYS A 237 16.05 -4.93 14.46
CA LYS A 237 15.12 -4.58 13.37
C LYS A 237 14.57 -3.15 13.50
N PHE A 238 13.98 -2.81 14.64
CA PHE A 238 13.36 -1.50 14.82
C PHE A 238 14.39 -0.36 14.89
N ARG A 239 15.57 -0.62 15.46
CA ARG A 239 16.68 0.36 15.47
C ARG A 239 17.18 0.67 14.06
N ILE A 240 17.33 -0.36 13.22
CA ILE A 240 17.75 -0.17 11.83
C ILE A 240 16.67 0.57 11.05
N LEU A 241 15.39 0.19 11.18
CA LEU A 241 14.28 0.88 10.52
C LEU A 241 14.22 2.37 10.86
N ARG A 242 14.55 2.74 12.10
CA ARG A 242 14.58 4.12 12.56
C ARG A 242 15.48 4.99 11.69
N GLU A 243 16.66 4.51 11.30
CA GLU A 243 17.61 5.25 10.47
C GLU A 243 17.04 5.55 9.09
N PHE A 244 16.32 4.60 8.48
CA PHE A 244 15.64 4.83 7.20
C PHE A 244 14.58 5.92 7.32
N LEU A 245 13.82 5.93 8.42
CA LEU A 245 12.80 6.94 8.65
C LEU A 245 13.41 8.34 8.88
N GLN A 246 14.51 8.43 9.63
CA GLN A 246 15.24 9.69 9.83
C GLN A 246 15.85 10.24 8.54
N LEU A 247 16.24 9.34 7.62
CA LEU A 247 16.66 9.70 6.25
C LEU A 247 15.48 10.08 5.34
N GLY A 248 14.25 10.04 5.84
CA GLY A 248 13.05 10.44 5.10
C GLY A 248 12.53 9.40 4.11
N TYR A 249 12.90 8.12 4.27
CA TYR A 249 12.42 7.02 3.43
C TYR A 249 11.28 6.26 4.11
N SER A 250 10.23 5.95 3.35
CA SER A 250 9.17 5.03 3.78
C SER A 250 9.64 3.60 3.54
N VAL A 251 9.44 2.73 4.54
CA VAL A 251 9.93 1.36 4.51
C VAL A 251 8.75 0.40 4.48
N LEU A 252 8.75 -0.52 3.53
CA LEU A 252 7.98 -1.76 3.61
C LEU A 252 8.89 -2.82 4.24
N LEU A 253 8.76 -3.02 5.56
CA LEU A 253 9.47 -4.09 6.24
C LEU A 253 8.95 -5.42 5.70
N SER A 254 9.89 -6.33 5.44
CA SER A 254 9.61 -7.71 5.05
C SER A 254 10.52 -8.66 5.79
N ASP A 255 9.93 -9.59 6.54
CA ASP A 255 10.62 -10.81 6.93
C ASP A 255 11.01 -11.62 5.68
N VAL A 256 12.05 -12.45 5.83
CA VAL A 256 12.62 -13.27 4.77
C VAL A 256 11.76 -14.47 4.39
N ASP A 257 10.79 -14.86 5.21
CA ASP A 257 9.84 -15.96 4.94
C ASP A 257 8.59 -15.47 4.19
N ILE A 258 8.73 -14.42 3.38
CA ILE A 258 7.69 -13.82 2.55
C ILE A 258 7.96 -14.09 1.08
N VAL A 259 6.90 -14.49 0.35
CA VAL A 259 6.94 -14.72 -1.09
C VAL A 259 6.15 -13.64 -1.82
N TYR A 260 6.77 -12.98 -2.79
CA TYR A 260 6.16 -11.94 -3.62
C TYR A 260 5.57 -12.51 -4.90
N LEU A 261 4.32 -12.13 -5.18
CA LEU A 261 3.58 -12.52 -6.38
C LEU A 261 3.20 -11.32 -7.25
N GLN A 262 3.10 -10.13 -6.65
CA GLN A 262 2.86 -8.85 -7.30
C GLN A 262 3.67 -7.74 -6.61
N ASN A 263 3.79 -6.58 -7.27
CA ASN A 263 4.51 -5.44 -6.71
C ASN A 263 3.66 -4.80 -5.60
N PRO A 264 4.07 -4.84 -4.31
CA PRO A 264 3.25 -4.37 -3.21
C PRO A 264 2.97 -2.87 -3.28
N PHE A 265 3.87 -2.07 -3.86
CA PHE A 265 3.70 -0.62 -3.97
C PHE A 265 2.48 -0.21 -4.81
N ASP A 266 1.99 -1.07 -5.68
CA ASP A 266 0.77 -0.82 -6.46
C ASP A 266 -0.52 -1.05 -5.65
N HIS A 267 -0.39 -1.60 -4.43
CA HIS A 267 -1.51 -2.00 -3.58
C HIS A 267 -1.53 -1.31 -2.20
N LEU A 268 -0.55 -0.46 -1.89
CA LEU A 268 -0.51 0.33 -0.64
C LEU A 268 -1.36 1.60 -0.74
N TYR A 269 -2.09 1.94 0.33
CA TYR A 269 -2.91 3.16 0.40
C TYR A 269 -2.10 4.39 0.81
N ARG A 270 -1.07 4.21 1.65
CA ARG A 270 -0.16 5.29 2.11
C ARG A 270 -0.86 6.43 2.85
N ASP A 271 -2.07 6.20 3.37
CA ASP A 271 -2.89 7.24 4.00
C ASP A 271 -2.83 7.25 5.53
N CYS A 272 -1.84 6.56 6.11
CA CYS A 272 -1.57 6.49 7.54
C CYS A 272 -0.07 6.32 7.81
N ASP A 273 0.35 6.51 9.06
CA ASP A 273 1.74 6.34 9.50
C ASP A 273 2.19 4.88 9.35
N VAL A 274 1.31 3.93 9.69
CA VAL A 274 1.58 2.48 9.63
C VAL A 274 0.46 1.73 8.91
N GLU A 275 0.77 1.10 7.78
CA GLU A 275 -0.12 0.18 7.08
C GLU A 275 0.42 -1.25 7.24
N SER A 276 -0.32 -2.14 7.91
CA SER A 276 0.22 -3.45 8.33
C SER A 276 -0.67 -4.61 7.92
N MET A 277 -0.04 -5.74 7.63
CA MET A 277 -0.69 -7.02 7.45
C MET A 277 -1.29 -7.51 8.77
N SER A 278 -2.49 -8.09 8.72
CA SER A 278 -3.11 -8.70 9.91
C SER A 278 -2.81 -10.20 9.99
N ASP A 279 -2.66 -10.72 11.22
CA ASP A 279 -2.67 -12.17 11.47
C ASP A 279 -4.10 -12.76 11.53
N GLY A 280 -5.13 -11.94 11.32
CA GLY A 280 -6.52 -12.39 11.18
C GLY A 280 -6.69 -13.40 10.04
N HIS A 281 -7.83 -14.10 10.04
CA HIS A 281 -8.10 -15.18 9.08
C HIS A 281 -9.42 -15.02 8.31
N ASN A 282 -10.11 -13.89 8.50
CA ASN A 282 -11.25 -13.43 7.73
C ASN A 282 -11.43 -11.91 7.95
N ASN A 283 -12.34 -11.27 7.21
CA ASN A 283 -12.60 -9.83 7.34
C ASN A 283 -12.91 -9.38 8.77
N MET A 284 -13.70 -10.15 9.52
CA MET A 284 -14.10 -9.82 10.89
C MET A 284 -12.89 -9.78 11.84
N THR A 285 -12.04 -10.79 11.78
CA THR A 285 -10.85 -10.89 12.63
C THR A 285 -9.77 -9.89 12.23
N ALA A 286 -9.61 -9.64 10.92
CA ALA A 286 -8.61 -8.71 10.41
C ALA A 286 -8.96 -7.25 10.67
N TYR A 287 -10.22 -6.86 10.49
CA TYR A 287 -10.68 -5.47 10.54
C TYR A 287 -11.35 -5.09 11.87
N GLY A 288 -11.45 -6.05 12.78
CA GLY A 288 -12.02 -5.88 14.10
C GLY A 288 -13.53 -6.09 14.18
N TYR A 289 -14.00 -6.44 15.37
CA TYR A 289 -15.40 -6.74 15.64
C TYR A 289 -15.78 -6.44 17.09
N ASN A 290 -17.08 -6.20 17.29
CA ASN A 290 -17.69 -6.08 18.61
C ASN A 290 -17.78 -7.47 19.25
N ASP A 291 -17.10 -7.64 20.38
CA ASP A 291 -17.07 -8.87 21.16
C ASP A 291 -17.80 -8.62 22.48
N VAL A 292 -18.78 -9.46 22.79
CA VAL A 292 -19.63 -9.27 23.98
C VAL A 292 -19.10 -10.12 25.11
N PHE A 293 -18.65 -9.47 26.17
CA PHE A 293 -18.34 -10.11 27.45
C PHE A 293 -19.64 -10.38 28.20
N ASP A 294 -19.85 -11.64 28.57
CA ASP A 294 -21.06 -12.11 29.25
C ASP A 294 -20.80 -12.26 30.75
N GLU A 295 -21.48 -11.45 31.57
CA GLU A 295 -21.45 -11.50 33.02
C GLU A 295 -22.86 -11.73 33.59
N PRO A 296 -23.31 -13.00 33.75
CA PRO A 296 -24.69 -13.33 34.10
C PRO A 296 -25.21 -12.69 35.40
N GLY A 297 -24.33 -12.44 36.37
CA GLY A 297 -24.67 -11.83 37.66
C GLY A 297 -25.12 -10.37 37.57
N MET A 298 -24.87 -9.69 36.45
CA MET A 298 -25.15 -8.26 36.26
C MET A 298 -26.57 -7.97 35.75
N GLY A 299 -27.42 -8.99 35.58
CA GLY A 299 -28.82 -8.82 35.19
C GLY A 299 -28.98 -8.11 33.85
N TRP A 300 -29.60 -6.93 33.84
CA TRP A 300 -29.79 -6.13 32.61
C TRP A 300 -28.46 -5.65 31.99
N ALA A 301 -27.40 -5.53 32.78
CA ALA A 301 -26.06 -5.10 32.36
C ALA A 301 -25.14 -6.27 31.99
N ARG A 302 -25.68 -7.49 31.85
CA ARG A 302 -24.95 -8.74 31.57
C ARG A 302 -24.02 -8.69 30.35
N TYR A 303 -24.39 -7.94 29.32
CA TYR A 303 -23.68 -7.91 28.05
C TYR A 303 -22.84 -6.64 27.93
N ALA A 304 -21.55 -6.74 28.26
CA ALA A 304 -20.60 -5.66 28.10
C ALA A 304 -19.93 -5.73 26.73
N HIS A 305 -20.00 -4.64 25.97
CA HIS A 305 -19.36 -4.55 24.66
C HIS A 305 -17.86 -4.29 24.78
N THR A 306 -17.07 -5.10 24.10
CA THR A 306 -15.62 -4.95 23.94
C THR A 306 -15.27 -4.89 22.45
N MET A 307 -14.09 -4.37 22.11
CA MET A 307 -13.59 -4.34 20.74
C MET A 307 -12.43 -5.31 20.62
N ARG A 308 -12.46 -6.20 19.64
CA ARG A 308 -11.37 -7.12 19.34
C ARG A 308 -10.90 -6.95 17.92
N ILE A 309 -9.58 -6.94 17.75
CA ILE A 309 -8.90 -6.98 16.45
C ILE A 309 -7.75 -7.98 16.58
N TRP A 310 -7.49 -8.76 15.53
CA TRP A 310 -6.27 -9.56 15.51
C TRP A 310 -5.05 -8.66 15.36
N VAL A 311 -3.99 -9.05 16.05
CA VAL A 311 -2.72 -8.33 16.02
C VAL A 311 -2.21 -8.14 14.60
N TYR A 312 -1.58 -7.00 14.41
CA TYR A 312 -0.76 -6.69 13.25
C TYR A 312 0.50 -7.53 13.27
N ASN A 313 0.89 -8.01 12.10
CA ASN A 313 2.08 -8.80 11.92
C ASN A 313 3.32 -7.90 11.95
N SER A 314 4.29 -8.20 12.80
CA SER A 314 5.54 -7.41 12.91
C SER A 314 6.60 -7.76 11.87
N GLY A 315 6.29 -8.69 10.95
CA GLY A 315 7.13 -9.14 9.84
C GLY A 315 6.74 -8.56 8.48
N PHE A 316 5.57 -7.92 8.35
CA PHE A 316 5.19 -7.22 7.12
C PHE A 316 4.33 -5.99 7.38
N PHE A 317 4.95 -4.81 7.29
CA PHE A 317 4.24 -3.54 7.40
C PHE A 317 4.96 -2.42 6.65
N TYR A 318 4.17 -1.50 6.10
CA TYR A 318 4.63 -0.25 5.53
C TYR A 318 4.59 0.86 6.59
N ILE A 319 5.69 1.58 6.74
CA ILE A 319 5.82 2.66 7.71
C ILE A 319 6.38 3.92 7.05
N ARG A 320 5.72 5.04 7.27
CA ARG A 320 6.11 6.36 6.74
C ARG A 320 7.11 7.04 7.65
N PRO A 321 7.99 7.92 7.13
CA PRO A 321 8.98 8.65 7.91
C PRO A 321 8.35 9.84 8.64
N THR A 322 7.46 9.59 9.62
CA THR A 322 6.78 10.63 10.41
C THR A 322 7.24 10.57 11.87
N ILE A 323 7.01 11.64 12.63
CA ILE A 323 7.37 11.66 14.06
C ILE A 323 6.69 10.52 14.84
N PRO A 324 5.38 10.25 14.70
CA PRO A 324 4.75 9.11 15.38
C PRO A 324 5.30 7.75 14.95
N SER A 325 5.68 7.58 13.69
CA SER A 325 6.33 6.34 13.24
C SER A 325 7.69 6.13 13.88
N ILE A 326 8.51 7.18 13.97
CA ILE A 326 9.83 7.11 14.64
C ILE A 326 9.65 6.82 16.13
N GLU A 327 8.69 7.50 16.77
CA GLU A 327 8.35 7.26 18.17
C GLU A 327 7.91 5.81 18.43
N LEU A 328 7.12 5.21 17.53
CA LEU A 328 6.76 3.78 17.61
C LEU A 328 8.01 2.90 17.63
N LEU A 329 8.94 3.11 16.69
CA LEU A 329 10.16 2.32 16.60
C LEU A 329 11.03 2.49 17.85
N ASP A 330 11.12 3.71 18.39
CA ASP A 330 11.87 4.01 19.62
C ASP A 330 11.26 3.29 20.83
N ARG A 331 9.94 3.37 21.00
CA ARG A 331 9.22 2.68 22.10
C ARG A 331 9.37 1.17 22.02
N VAL A 332 9.23 0.59 20.82
CA VAL A 332 9.35 -0.86 20.62
C VAL A 332 10.79 -1.32 20.87
N ALA A 333 11.78 -0.62 20.31
CA ALA A 333 13.19 -0.96 20.50
C ALA A 333 13.63 -0.86 21.97
N ASP A 334 13.22 0.20 22.68
CA ASP A 334 13.52 0.39 24.10
C ASP A 334 12.86 -0.70 24.97
N ARG A 335 11.59 -1.02 24.73
CA ARG A 335 10.91 -2.08 25.47
C ARG A 335 11.54 -3.45 25.24
N LEU A 336 11.88 -3.80 23.99
CA LEU A 336 12.55 -5.06 23.69
C LEU A 336 13.94 -5.14 24.32
N ALA A 337 14.66 -4.02 24.43
CA ALA A 337 15.96 -3.97 25.10
C ALA A 337 15.84 -4.20 26.62
N ARG A 338 14.77 -3.70 27.26
CA ARG A 338 14.54 -3.82 28.70
C ARG A 338 13.86 -5.13 29.11
N GLN A 339 13.09 -5.74 28.22
CA GLN A 339 12.26 -6.91 28.50
C GLN A 339 12.75 -8.13 27.71
N ALA A 340 13.73 -8.86 28.26
CA ALA A 340 14.39 -9.98 27.56
C ALA A 340 13.44 -11.10 27.07
N LYS A 341 12.26 -11.26 27.66
CA LYS A 341 11.25 -12.26 27.27
C LYS A 341 10.12 -11.69 26.40
N ALA A 342 10.17 -10.39 26.06
CA ALA A 342 9.14 -9.78 25.27
C ALA A 342 9.19 -10.27 23.82
N TRP A 343 8.01 -10.48 23.24
CA TRP A 343 7.87 -10.83 21.84
C TRP A 343 7.62 -9.57 21.02
N ASP A 344 8.34 -9.39 19.92
CA ASP A 344 8.31 -8.16 19.12
C ASP A 344 6.94 -7.86 18.56
N GLN A 345 6.20 -8.88 18.11
CA GLN A 345 4.83 -8.69 17.65
C GLN A 345 3.92 -8.19 18.76
N ALA A 346 4.07 -8.73 19.98
CA ALA A 346 3.29 -8.27 21.12
C ALA A 346 3.61 -6.82 21.46
N VAL A 347 4.90 -6.48 21.62
CA VAL A 347 5.33 -5.11 21.95
C VAL A 347 4.91 -4.11 20.87
N PHE A 348 5.09 -4.46 19.60
CA PHE A 348 4.67 -3.61 18.47
C PHE A 348 3.17 -3.28 18.51
N ASN A 349 2.33 -4.27 18.80
CA ASN A 349 0.90 -4.06 18.90
C ASN A 349 0.51 -3.31 20.17
N GLU A 350 1.11 -3.64 21.32
CA GLU A 350 0.82 -2.93 22.57
C GLU A 350 1.15 -1.44 22.45
N GLU A 351 2.33 -1.07 21.94
CA GLU A 351 2.69 0.33 21.72
C GLU A 351 1.78 1.03 20.70
N LEU A 352 1.31 0.32 19.68
CA LEU A 352 0.47 0.89 18.63
C LEU A 352 -1.00 1.05 19.07
N PHE A 353 -1.50 0.20 19.99
CA PHE A 353 -2.93 0.12 20.32
C PHE A 353 -3.28 0.55 21.75
N PHE A 354 -2.34 0.59 22.70
CA PHE A 354 -2.67 1.00 24.06
C PHE A 354 -3.16 2.46 24.11
N PRO A 355 -4.33 2.72 24.72
CA PRO A 355 -4.82 4.08 24.89
C PRO A 355 -3.99 4.82 25.94
N SER A 356 -4.01 6.14 25.90
CA SER A 356 -3.50 6.94 27.02
C SER A 356 -4.25 6.60 28.30
N HIS A 357 -3.51 6.44 29.39
CA HIS A 357 -4.04 6.13 30.72
C HIS A 357 -3.15 6.79 31.79
N PRO A 358 -3.54 6.82 33.09
CA PRO A 358 -2.70 7.41 34.13
C PRO A 358 -1.27 6.86 34.07
N GLY A 359 -0.29 7.75 33.92
CA GLY A 359 1.13 7.40 33.81
C GLY A 359 1.62 6.94 32.44
N TYR A 360 0.78 6.89 31.40
CA TYR A 360 1.17 6.49 30.04
C TYR A 360 0.48 7.35 28.98
N VAL A 361 1.29 7.94 28.10
CA VAL A 361 0.79 8.63 26.91
C VAL A 361 0.82 7.63 25.75
N GLY A 362 -0.36 7.26 25.26
CA GLY A 362 -0.51 6.36 24.12
C GLY A 362 0.09 6.96 22.86
N LEU A 363 0.50 6.10 21.93
CA LEU A 363 1.06 6.53 20.67
C LEU A 363 -0.01 7.17 19.78
N HIS A 364 0.32 8.32 19.18
CA HIS A 364 -0.55 9.04 18.25
C HIS A 364 -0.26 8.72 16.77
N ALA A 365 0.05 7.45 16.47
CA ALA A 365 0.23 6.97 15.11
C ALA A 365 -1.10 6.50 14.51
N SER A 366 -1.41 7.04 13.34
CA SER A 366 -2.51 6.56 12.49
C SER A 366 -2.13 5.22 11.86
N ARG A 367 -3.13 4.36 11.62
CA ARG A 367 -2.90 3.00 11.19
C ARG A 367 -3.97 2.44 10.26
N ARG A 368 -3.57 1.53 9.38
CA ARG A 368 -4.43 0.80 8.44
C ARG A 368 -4.10 -0.69 8.43
N THR A 369 -5.14 -1.51 8.34
CA THR A 369 -4.99 -2.93 8.00
C THR A 369 -4.95 -3.09 6.48
N MET A 370 -3.94 -3.79 5.98
CA MET A 370 -3.88 -4.21 4.57
C MET A 370 -5.03 -5.15 4.21
N ASP A 371 -5.37 -5.24 2.93
CA ASP A 371 -6.38 -6.21 2.46
C ASP A 371 -5.92 -7.64 2.76
N ILE A 372 -6.69 -8.36 3.60
CA ILE A 372 -6.33 -9.70 4.08
C ILE A 372 -6.17 -10.74 2.96
N TYR A 373 -6.82 -10.56 1.81
CA TYR A 373 -6.73 -11.50 0.69
C TYR A 373 -5.65 -11.13 -0.32
N LEU A 374 -5.11 -9.91 -0.26
CA LEU A 374 -3.93 -9.50 -1.02
C LEU A 374 -2.65 -9.69 -0.21
N PHE A 375 -2.70 -9.47 1.10
CA PHE A 375 -1.57 -9.56 2.03
C PHE A 375 -1.91 -10.60 3.10
N MET A 376 -1.70 -11.87 2.78
CA MET A 376 -2.21 -12.98 3.58
C MET A 376 -1.10 -13.81 4.21
N ASN A 377 -1.37 -14.36 5.39
CA ASN A 377 -0.50 -15.39 5.94
C ASN A 377 -0.84 -16.76 5.34
N SER A 378 0.11 -17.67 5.45
CA SER A 378 0.00 -19.05 5.01
C SER A 378 -1.21 -19.78 5.62
N LYS A 379 -1.58 -19.51 6.87
CA LYS A 379 -2.80 -20.09 7.46
C LYS A 379 -4.04 -19.69 6.67
N VAL A 380 -4.22 -18.41 6.32
CA VAL A 380 -5.33 -17.95 5.45
C VAL A 380 -5.29 -18.63 4.09
N LEU A 381 -4.11 -18.71 3.47
CA LEU A 381 -3.96 -19.34 2.17
C LEU A 381 -4.41 -20.81 2.18
N PHE A 382 -3.83 -21.61 3.06
CA PHE A 382 -4.00 -23.07 3.06
C PHE A 382 -5.29 -23.54 3.73
N LYS A 383 -5.81 -22.82 4.75
CA LYS A 383 -7.05 -23.20 5.42
C LYS A 383 -8.29 -22.65 4.71
N THR A 384 -8.19 -21.49 4.06
CA THR A 384 -9.35 -20.78 3.51
C THR A 384 -9.25 -20.59 2.00
N VAL A 385 -8.31 -19.78 1.51
CA VAL A 385 -8.29 -19.28 0.12
C VAL A 385 -8.19 -20.41 -0.90
N ARG A 386 -7.31 -21.39 -0.69
CA ARG A 386 -7.14 -22.53 -1.61
C ARG A 386 -8.37 -23.44 -1.70
N LYS A 387 -9.22 -23.44 -0.68
CA LYS A 387 -10.40 -24.33 -0.58
C LYS A 387 -11.67 -23.67 -1.12
N ASP A 388 -11.69 -22.34 -1.22
CA ASP A 388 -12.82 -21.59 -1.73
C ASP A 388 -12.74 -21.42 -3.26
N SER A 389 -13.83 -21.68 -3.97
CA SER A 389 -13.86 -21.67 -5.43
C SER A 389 -13.67 -20.29 -6.07
N ASN A 390 -14.01 -19.23 -5.34
CA ASN A 390 -13.89 -17.86 -5.78
C ASN A 390 -12.54 -17.28 -5.35
N LEU A 391 -12.17 -17.46 -4.08
CA LEU A 391 -10.91 -16.91 -3.54
C LEU A 391 -9.68 -17.56 -4.19
N LYS A 392 -9.72 -18.84 -4.56
CA LYS A 392 -8.59 -19.50 -5.23
C LYS A 392 -8.20 -18.89 -6.59
N LYS A 393 -9.07 -18.06 -7.17
CA LYS A 393 -8.80 -17.31 -8.42
C LYS A 393 -8.02 -16.02 -8.16
N LEU A 394 -8.01 -15.54 -6.91
CA LEU A 394 -7.27 -14.35 -6.53
C LEU A 394 -5.77 -14.62 -6.62
N LYS A 395 -5.05 -13.64 -7.15
CA LYS A 395 -3.60 -13.59 -7.07
C LYS A 395 -3.26 -12.73 -5.84
N PRO A 396 -2.65 -13.28 -4.78
CA PRO A 396 -2.15 -12.46 -3.68
C PRO A 396 -1.07 -11.50 -4.16
N VAL A 397 -0.81 -10.46 -3.39
CA VAL A 397 0.36 -9.59 -3.57
C VAL A 397 1.57 -10.26 -2.95
N ILE A 398 1.44 -10.70 -1.70
CA ILE A 398 2.42 -11.48 -0.95
C ILE A 398 1.75 -12.64 -0.23
N ILE A 399 2.56 -13.62 0.18
CA ILE A 399 2.18 -14.64 1.16
C ILE A 399 3.26 -14.67 2.23
N HIS A 400 2.88 -14.49 3.50
CA HIS A 400 3.78 -14.70 4.64
C HIS A 400 3.73 -16.15 5.11
N ILE A 401 4.84 -16.88 5.04
CA ILE A 401 4.91 -18.31 5.38
C ILE A 401 5.06 -18.51 6.90
N ASN A 402 4.54 -17.62 7.73
CA ASN A 402 4.74 -17.62 9.19
C ASN A 402 4.04 -18.75 9.98
N TYR A 403 3.05 -19.47 9.42
CA TYR A 403 2.31 -20.55 10.13
C TYR A 403 2.78 -21.99 9.80
N HIS A 404 3.96 -22.15 9.21
CA HIS A 404 4.57 -23.46 8.96
C HIS A 404 5.92 -23.57 9.68
N PRO A 405 6.26 -24.72 10.30
CA PRO A 405 7.61 -24.93 10.85
C PRO A 405 8.64 -25.03 9.72
N ASP A 406 8.31 -25.80 8.67
CA ASP A 406 9.11 -25.90 7.46
C ASP A 406 8.71 -24.80 6.48
N LYS A 407 9.60 -23.81 6.32
CA LYS A 407 9.39 -22.65 5.44
C LYS A 407 9.78 -22.91 3.98
N LEU A 408 10.49 -24.00 3.74
CA LEU A 408 11.02 -24.39 2.44
C LEU A 408 10.30 -25.65 1.94
N PRO A 409 10.14 -25.82 0.61
CA PRO A 409 9.50 -26.99 0.02
C PRO A 409 10.28 -28.30 0.23
#